data_AF-A0A9D6ZKX1-F1
#
_entry.id   AF-A0A9D6ZKX1-F1
#
_cell.length_a   1.000
_cell.length_b   1.000
_cell.length_c   1.000
_cell.angle_alpha   90.00
_cell.angle_beta   90.00
_cell.angle_gamma   90.00
#
_symmetry.space_group_name_H-M   'P 1'
#
loop_
_entity.id
_entity.type
_entity.pdbx_description
1 polymer ?
#
loop_
_entity_poly.entity_id
_entity_poly.type
_entity_poly.pdbx_seq_one_letter_code
_entity_poly.pdbx_strand_id
1 'polypeptide(L)' 'LGFPDDRIFTTLENRMKCGIGKCGRCNIGPVYVCKDGPVFTAAQLKTLPAEY' A
#
# COMPACT_ATOMS: atom_id res chain seq x y z
N LEU A 1 -24.17 -5.02 -0.57
CA LEU A 1 -23.62 -5.05 0.80
C LEU A 1 -22.83 -3.75 1.01
N GLY A 2 -23.19 -2.94 2.01
CA GLY A 2 -22.54 -1.64 2.28
C GLY A 2 -21.44 -1.78 3.32
N PHE A 3 -20.29 -2.33 2.92
CA PHE A 3 -19.14 -2.46 3.81
C PHE A 3 -18.45 -1.11 4.00
N PRO A 4 -18.05 -0.75 5.23
CA PRO A 4 -17.27 0.45 5.46
C PRO A 4 -15.83 0.26 4.96
N ASP A 5 -15.18 1.34 4.50
CA ASP A 5 -13.89 1.28 3.80
C ASP A 5 -12.73 0.72 4.65
N ASP A 6 -12.84 0.78 5.98
CA ASP A 6 -11.89 0.19 6.93
C ASP A 6 -11.96 -1.35 7.00
N ARG A 7 -13.06 -1.94 6.49
CA ARG A 7 -13.26 -3.40 6.43
C ARG A 7 -13.05 -3.99 5.04
N ILE A 8 -12.67 -3.16 4.08
CA ILE A 8 -12.32 -3.59 2.73
C ILE A 8 -10.79 -3.65 2.68
N PHE A 9 -10.24 -4.86 2.68
CA PHE A 9 -8.80 -5.10 2.59
C PHE A 9 -8.44 -5.51 1.17
N THR A 10 -7.33 -4.98 0.67
CA THR A 10 -6.76 -5.39 -0.62
C THR A 10 -5.24 -5.42 -0.55
N THR A 11 -4.63 -6.17 -1.46
CA THR A 11 -3.18 -6.23 -1.61
C THR A 11 -2.73 -5.26 -2.70
N LEU A 12 -1.73 -4.45 -2.40
CA LEU A 12 -1.01 -3.64 -3.37
C LEU A 12 0.24 -4.38 -3.86
N GLU A 13 0.43 -4.33 -5.17
CA GLU A 13 1.67 -4.76 -5.82
C GLU A 13 2.45 -3.54 -6.30
N ASN A 14 3.77 -3.56 -6.11
CA ASN A 14 4.67 -2.54 -6.64
C ASN A 14 6.03 -3.19 -6.98
N ARG A 15 6.88 -2.50 -7.72
CA ARG A 15 8.19 -3.00 -8.15
C ARG A 15 9.15 -3.11 -6.97
N MET A 16 9.20 -4.30 -6.39
CA MET A 16 10.11 -4.61 -5.29
C MET A 16 11.51 -4.96 -5.80
N LYS A 17 12.54 -4.54 -5.05
CA LYS A 17 13.94 -4.99 -5.25
C LYS A 17 14.54 -5.55 -3.97
N CYS A 18 14.52 -4.79 -2.87
CA CYS A 18 15.17 -5.24 -1.63
C CYS A 18 14.24 -5.99 -0.65
N GLY A 19 12.92 -5.83 -0.75
CA GLY A 19 11.96 -6.43 0.20
C GLY A 19 11.99 -5.88 1.64
N ILE A 20 13.04 -5.15 2.03
CA ILE A 20 13.27 -4.70 3.42
C ILE A 20 13.24 -3.17 3.62
N GLY A 21 12.63 -2.41 2.70
CA GLY A 21 12.55 -0.95 2.79
C GLY A 21 13.86 -0.18 2.55
N LYS A 22 14.98 -0.84 2.26
CA LYS A 22 16.30 -0.19 2.05
C LYS A 22 16.45 0.54 0.72
N CYS A 23 15.85 0.04 -0.36
CA CYS A 23 16.06 0.57 -1.72
C CYS A 23 15.03 1.60 -2.18
N GLY A 24 13.92 1.74 -1.45
CA GLY A 24 12.85 2.68 -1.78
C GLY A 24 12.17 2.50 -3.13
N ARG A 25 12.25 1.34 -3.79
CA ARG A 25 11.50 1.09 -5.04
C ARG A 25 10.03 0.71 -4.83
N CYS A 26 9.70 0.25 -3.62
CA CYS A 26 8.36 -0.18 -3.25
C CYS A 26 7.56 0.95 -2.56
N ASN A 27 7.99 2.21 -2.70
CA ASN A 27 7.38 3.33 -1.99
C ASN A 27 6.09 3.79 -2.69
N ILE A 28 5.10 4.20 -1.90
CA ILE A 28 3.89 4.90 -2.34
C ILE A 28 3.74 6.10 -1.41
N GLY A 29 4.09 7.29 -1.90
CA GLY A 29 4.28 8.46 -1.03
C GLY A 29 5.21 8.15 0.16
N PRO A 30 4.75 8.26 1.43
CA PRO A 30 5.55 7.99 2.63
C PRO A 30 5.61 6.51 3.05
N VAL A 31 4.85 5.63 2.42
CA VAL A 31 4.68 4.22 2.83
C VAL A 31 5.51 3.31 1.93
N TYR A 32 6.08 2.24 2.47
CA TYR A 32 6.81 1.21 1.73
C TYR A 32 5.98 -0.07 1.71
N VAL A 33 5.47 -0.48 0.55
CA VAL A 33 4.66 -1.72 0.38
C VAL A 33 5.39 -2.95 0.92
N CYS A 34 6.71 -3.01 0.77
CA CYS A 34 7.51 -4.13 1.23
C CYS A 34 7.78 -4.16 2.75
N LYS A 35 7.56 -3.07 3.48
CA LYS A 35 7.81 -2.98 4.92
C LYS A 35 6.53 -2.77 5.73
N ASP A 36 5.70 -1.82 5.30
CA ASP A 36 4.43 -1.48 5.94
C ASP A 36 3.34 -2.48 5.57
N GLY A 37 3.62 -3.34 4.59
CA GLY A 37 2.84 -4.50 4.22
C GLY A 37 2.16 -4.31 2.87
N PRO A 38 1.91 -5.40 2.13
CA PRO A 38 1.16 -5.32 0.89
C PRO A 38 -0.33 -5.13 1.15
N VAL A 39 -0.83 -5.42 2.37
CA VAL A 39 -2.26 -5.38 2.69
C VAL A 39 -2.64 -4.00 3.23
N PHE A 40 -3.53 -3.32 2.52
CA PHE A 40 -4.08 -2.01 2.90
C PHE A 40 -5.60 -2.03 2.91
N THR A 41 -6.20 -1.20 3.75
CA THR A 41 -7.64 -0.96 3.72
C THR A 41 -8.00 0.04 2.61
N ALA A 42 -9.23 -0.02 2.09
CA ALA A 42 -9.71 0.97 1.14
C ALA A 42 -9.66 2.40 1.72
N ALA A 43 -9.84 2.55 3.05
CA ALA A 43 -9.66 3.81 3.74
C ALA A 43 -8.22 4.34 3.66
N GLN A 44 -7.21 3.46 3.82
CA GLN A 44 -5.79 3.82 3.66
C GLN A 44 -5.46 4.16 2.20
N LEU A 45 -6.01 3.42 1.23
CA LEU A 45 -5.79 3.71 -0.18
C LEU A 45 -6.29 5.11 -0.60
N LYS A 46 -7.38 5.59 0.01
CA LYS A 46 -7.91 6.94 -0.25
C LYS A 46 -7.01 8.07 0.24
N THR A 47 -6.10 7.80 1.18
CA THR A 47 -5.16 8.81 1.70
C THR A 47 -3.80 8.76 1.01
N LEU A 48 -3.49 7.65 0.32
CA LEU A 48 -2.27 7.52 -0.45
C LEU A 48 -2.37 8.31 -1.77
N PRO A 49 -1.25 8.86 -2.26
CA PRO A 49 -1.22 9.48 -3.58
C PRO A 49 -1.59 8.45 -4.65
N ALA A 50 -2.42 8.86 -5.61
CA ALA A 50 -2.68 8.07 -6.80
C ALA A 50 -1.42 8.08 -7.68
N GLU A 51 -0.59 7.05 -7.56
CA GLU A 51 0.50 6.81 -8.52
C GLU A 51 -0.09 6.12 -9.77
N TYR A 52 0.15 6.73 -10.93
CA TYR A 52 -0.24 6.23 -12.26
C TYR A 52 0.81 5.26 -12.80
#